data_AF-A0A4R7G3M5-F1
#
_entry.id   AF-A0A4R7G3M5-F1
#
_cell.length_a   1.000
_cell.length_b   1.000
_cell.length_c   1.000
_cell.angle_alpha   90.00
_cell.angle_beta   90.00
_cell.angle_gamma   90.00
#
_symmetry.space_group_name_H-M   'P 1'
#
loop_
_entity.id
_entity.type
_entity.pdbx_description
1 polymer ?
#
loop_
_entity_poly.entity_id
_entity_poly.type
_entity_poly.pdbx_seq_one_letter_code
_entity_poly.pdbx_strand_id
1 'polypeptide(L)'
;MSTHHDDADPRPGSGPASASAVDRRAELLGAASAHDLSPAESQELDAMCAQDLELARELSELRELSSALRGNLGSWTTMTPPPSLREQVIAKVHAPQASTEGASAAASRPAATSRKSPASRKSPASRQSPADAGSHASSPVPEDPARQPPARHTLASDPASTPGSAPTPASNPSGRARLRQSLALAACVAIGVVGTMGVQAILDPDEAALDEAAPGEPADGLVAEEPLGPPGELGAQEPVSFSDPGAGVEVDGALVAHTWGTETVLEIDGLAPGEAFTVVLVGADGDEIESGSFLGSEVPVDCRMNGAVMREDVQRLEIRDDAGQAITAAALPEVD
;
A
#
# COMPACT_ATOMS: atom_id res chain seq x y z
N MET A 1 -43.76 25.74 49.96
CA MET A 1 -43.31 24.81 48.91
C MET A 1 -42.84 25.68 47.76
N SER A 2 -41.55 26.00 47.76
CA SER A 2 -40.92 26.95 46.85
C SER A 2 -40.39 26.22 45.62
N THR A 3 -40.76 26.69 44.44
CA THR A 3 -40.24 26.25 43.14
C THR A 3 -39.00 27.07 42.81
N HIS A 4 -37.83 26.45 42.85
CA HIS A 4 -36.58 26.99 42.31
C HIS A 4 -36.55 26.66 40.81
N HIS A 5 -36.60 27.69 39.97
CA HIS A 5 -36.33 27.59 38.54
C HIS A 5 -34.81 27.74 38.39
N ASP A 6 -34.13 26.67 38.01
CA ASP A 6 -32.76 26.71 37.52
C ASP A 6 -32.76 27.39 36.14
N ASP A 7 -32.30 28.64 36.11
CA ASP A 7 -31.88 29.36 34.91
C ASP A 7 -30.63 28.66 34.34
N ALA A 8 -30.85 27.79 33.35
CA ALA A 8 -29.76 27.24 32.55
C ALA A 8 -29.29 28.31 31.56
N ASP A 9 -28.12 28.87 31.86
CA ASP A 9 -27.38 29.82 31.02
C ASP A 9 -27.11 29.20 29.63
N PRO A 10 -27.60 29.80 28.52
CA PRO A 10 -27.33 29.29 27.19
C PRO A 10 -25.84 29.47 26.87
N ARG A 11 -25.12 28.36 26.71
CA ARG A 11 -23.73 28.39 26.25
C ARG A 11 -23.64 29.20 24.95
N PRO A 12 -22.76 30.21 24.85
CA PRO A 12 -22.60 30.97 23.61
C PRO A 12 -22.19 30.01 22.49
N GLY A 13 -23.00 29.99 21.43
CA GLY A 13 -22.82 29.10 20.30
C GLY A 13 -21.46 29.32 19.63
N SER A 14 -20.66 28.26 19.57
CA SER A 14 -19.54 28.13 18.65
C SER A 14 -20.08 28.16 17.22
N GLY A 15 -20.07 29.34 16.60
CA GLY A 15 -20.53 29.51 15.22
C GLY A 15 -19.63 28.80 14.21
N PRO A 16 -20.08 28.63 12.96
CA PRO A 16 -19.32 27.94 11.89
C PRO A 16 -17.95 28.56 11.60
N ALA A 17 -17.74 29.84 11.94
CA ALA A 17 -16.46 30.52 11.78
C ALA A 17 -15.34 29.98 12.70
N SER A 18 -15.67 29.39 13.86
CA SER A 18 -14.65 28.78 14.72
C SER A 18 -14.22 27.40 14.23
N ALA A 19 -15.15 26.64 13.61
CA ALA A 19 -14.82 25.35 13.01
C ALA A 19 -13.85 25.54 11.83
N SER A 20 -14.13 26.48 10.92
CA SER A 20 -13.23 26.80 9.80
C SER A 20 -11.86 27.34 10.25
N ALA A 21 -11.80 28.03 11.40
CA ALA A 21 -10.53 28.52 11.94
C ALA A 21 -9.68 27.39 12.54
N VAL A 22 -10.31 26.40 13.19
CA VAL A 22 -9.62 25.19 13.68
C VAL A 22 -9.14 24.35 12.50
N ASP A 23 -9.97 24.17 11.47
CA ASP A 23 -9.60 23.44 10.25
C ASP A 23 -8.42 24.12 9.53
N ARG A 24 -8.47 25.46 9.40
CA ARG A 24 -7.38 26.23 8.79
C ARG A 24 -6.08 26.17 9.61
N ARG A 25 -6.17 26.18 10.94
CA ARG A 25 -5.00 25.96 11.83
C ARG A 25 -4.39 24.58 11.59
N ALA A 26 -5.22 23.53 11.53
CA ALA A 26 -4.75 22.16 11.31
C ALA A 26 -4.08 22.01 9.94
N GLU A 27 -4.64 22.61 8.89
CA GLU A 27 -4.07 22.66 7.54
C GLU A 27 -2.68 23.31 7.54
N LEU A 28 -2.55 24.51 8.13
CA LEU A 28 -1.27 25.23 8.21
C LEU A 28 -0.22 24.47 9.02
N LEU A 29 -0.61 23.79 10.11
CA LEU A 29 0.30 22.94 10.90
C LEU A 29 0.78 21.71 10.12
N GLY A 30 -0.11 21.10 9.33
CA GLY A 30 0.23 19.99 8.43
C GLY A 30 1.24 20.41 7.37
N ALA A 31 0.95 21.50 6.65
CA ALA A 31 1.86 22.06 5.64
C ALA A 31 3.22 22.49 6.25
N ALA A 32 3.21 23.08 7.45
CA ALA A 32 4.43 23.44 8.18
C ALA A 32 5.31 22.23 8.48
N SER A 33 4.68 21.11 8.88
CA SER A 33 5.37 19.85 9.22
C SER A 33 5.98 19.17 8.00
N ALA A 34 5.32 19.29 6.83
CA ALA A 34 5.83 18.81 5.55
C ALA A 34 6.88 19.75 4.90
N HIS A 35 7.14 20.93 5.49
CA HIS A 35 7.93 22.01 4.90
C HIS A 35 7.37 22.52 3.55
N ASP A 36 6.05 22.54 3.40
CA ASP A 36 5.36 22.87 2.14
C ASP A 36 4.45 24.12 2.27
N LEU A 37 4.80 25.05 3.17
CA LEU A 37 4.08 26.32 3.29
C LEU A 37 4.47 27.26 2.14
N SER A 38 3.46 27.83 1.48
CA SER A 38 3.68 29.00 0.63
C SER A 38 4.08 30.23 1.46
N PRO A 39 4.66 31.28 0.85
CA PRO A 39 4.99 32.51 1.57
C PRO A 39 3.78 33.18 2.24
N ALA A 40 2.61 33.10 1.62
CA ALA A 40 1.38 33.66 2.17
C ALA A 40 0.90 32.88 3.41
N GLU A 41 0.93 31.55 3.34
CA GLU A 41 0.57 30.67 4.46
C GLU A 41 1.56 30.78 5.62
N SER A 42 2.85 30.98 5.33
CA SER A 42 3.84 31.28 6.37
C SER A 42 3.51 32.57 7.10
N GLN A 43 3.13 33.63 6.36
CA GLN A 43 2.72 34.90 6.98
C GLN A 43 1.43 34.77 7.79
N GLU A 44 0.48 33.96 7.30
CA GLU A 44 -0.76 33.64 8.01
C GLU A 44 -0.48 32.89 9.32
N LEU A 45 0.34 31.84 9.28
CA LEU A 45 0.74 31.06 10.45
C LEU A 45 1.52 31.91 11.47
N ASP A 46 2.41 32.80 11.01
CA ASP A 46 3.13 33.74 11.86
C ASP A 46 2.17 34.71 12.57
N ALA A 47 1.16 35.22 11.83
CA ALA A 47 0.13 36.08 12.39
C ALA A 47 -0.73 35.35 13.44
N MET A 48 -1.03 34.06 13.24
CA MET A 48 -1.71 33.23 14.23
C MET A 48 -0.86 33.01 15.48
N CYS A 49 0.44 32.70 15.32
CA CYS A 49 1.36 32.52 16.45
C CYS A 49 1.57 33.81 17.26
N ALA A 50 1.49 34.99 16.61
CA ALA A 50 1.54 36.27 17.31
C ALA A 50 0.31 36.52 18.20
N GLN A 51 -0.82 35.90 17.87
CA GLN A 51 -2.08 36.00 18.62
C GLN A 51 -2.25 34.88 19.66
N ASP A 52 -1.72 33.69 19.39
CA ASP A 52 -1.80 32.50 20.22
C ASP A 52 -0.39 31.96 20.56
N LEU A 53 0.05 32.21 21.81
CA LEU A 53 1.33 31.74 22.32
C LEU A 53 1.38 30.22 22.53
N GLU A 54 0.23 29.55 22.69
CA GLU A 54 0.18 28.10 22.81
C GLU A 54 0.45 27.43 21.46
N LEU A 55 -0.14 27.94 20.39
CA LEU A 55 0.18 27.52 19.02
C LEU A 55 1.67 27.74 18.69
N ALA A 56 2.24 28.87 19.10
CA ALA A 56 3.67 29.14 18.91
C ALA A 56 4.55 28.10 19.63
N ARG A 57 4.14 27.67 20.83
CA ARG A 57 4.82 26.62 21.61
C ARG A 57 4.69 25.25 20.94
N GLU A 58 3.49 24.85 20.54
CA GLU A 58 3.23 23.60 19.83
C GLU A 58 4.09 23.48 18.55
N LEU A 59 4.15 24.55 17.76
CA LEU A 59 4.96 24.59 16.54
C LEU A 59 6.47 24.48 16.84
N SER A 60 6.94 25.06 17.95
CA SER A 60 8.33 24.90 18.40
C SER A 60 8.62 23.46 18.81
N GLU A 61 7.74 22.83 19.58
CA GLU A 61 7.85 21.44 20.02
C GLU A 61 7.88 20.47 18.82
N LEU A 62 6.99 20.65 17.83
CA LEU A 62 6.98 19.85 16.59
C LEU A 62 8.27 20.01 15.78
N ARG A 63 8.80 21.23 15.67
CA ARG A 63 10.06 21.50 14.97
C ARG A 63 11.25 20.87 15.68
N GLU A 64 11.29 20.93 17.01
CA GLU A 64 12.32 20.26 17.81
C GLU A 64 12.26 18.74 17.65
N LEU A 65 11.06 18.16 17.73
CA LEU A 65 10.86 16.72 17.51
C LEU A 65 11.29 16.28 16.11
N SER A 66 10.88 17.01 15.07
CA SER A 66 11.26 16.75 13.68
C SER A 66 12.78 16.87 13.47
N SER A 67 13.40 17.89 14.09
CA SER A 67 14.86 18.06 14.06
C SER A 67 15.58 16.91 14.79
N ALA A 68 15.06 16.46 15.94
CA ALA A 68 15.63 15.35 16.70
C ALA A 68 15.51 14.03 15.92
N LEU A 69 14.35 13.77 15.31
CA LEU A 69 14.13 12.61 14.44
C LEU A 69 15.09 12.63 13.25
N ARG A 70 15.24 13.77 12.56
CA ARG A 70 16.17 13.92 11.44
C ARG A 70 17.63 13.74 11.86
N GLY A 71 17.99 14.22 13.06
CA GLY A 71 19.32 14.02 13.63
C GLY A 71 19.63 12.55 13.98
N ASN A 72 18.62 11.80 14.42
CA ASN A 72 18.76 10.42 14.87
C ASN A 72 18.58 9.38 13.76
N LEU A 73 17.72 9.64 12.78
CA LEU A 73 17.42 8.72 11.66
C LEU A 73 18.56 8.64 10.63
N GLY A 74 19.66 9.37 10.86
CA GLY A 74 20.71 9.53 9.88
C GLY A 74 20.23 10.28 8.64
N SER A 75 21.12 10.53 7.69
CA SER A 75 20.69 11.03 6.38
C SER A 75 20.01 9.90 5.63
N TRP A 76 18.77 10.11 5.17
CA TRP A 76 18.13 9.26 4.17
C TRP A 76 19.03 9.25 2.94
N THR A 77 19.84 8.21 2.83
CA THR A 77 20.82 8.11 1.77
C THR A 77 20.14 7.32 0.67
N THR A 78 19.79 8.00 -0.42
CA THR A 78 19.39 7.31 -1.64
C THR A 78 20.58 6.48 -2.10
N MET A 79 20.62 5.21 -1.72
CA MET A 79 21.64 4.30 -2.17
C MET A 79 21.39 4.01 -3.63
N THR A 80 22.39 4.26 -4.49
CA THR A 80 22.36 3.71 -5.84
C THR A 80 22.52 2.20 -5.70
N PRO A 81 21.51 1.38 -6.05
CA PRO A 81 21.64 -0.07 -5.96
C PRO A 81 22.81 -0.52 -6.86
N PRO A 82 23.64 -1.47 -6.41
CA PRO A 82 24.76 -1.92 -7.23
C PRO A 82 24.22 -2.54 -8.52
N PRO A 83 24.90 -2.38 -9.68
CA PRO A 83 24.44 -2.95 -10.95
C PRO A 83 24.20 -4.45 -10.89
N SER A 84 24.98 -5.15 -10.07
CA SER A 84 24.82 -6.59 -9.82
C SER A 84 23.51 -6.94 -9.12
N LEU A 85 22.89 -6.04 -8.35
CA LEU A 85 21.57 -6.29 -7.76
C LEU A 85 20.51 -6.34 -8.85
N ARG A 86 20.58 -5.45 -9.85
CA ARG A 86 19.69 -5.49 -11.00
C ARG A 86 19.83 -6.82 -11.75
N GLU A 87 21.06 -7.24 -12.03
CA GLU A 87 21.33 -8.52 -12.68
C GLU A 87 20.86 -9.72 -11.84
N GLN A 88 21.03 -9.67 -10.52
CA GLN A 88 20.53 -10.71 -9.60
C GLN A 88 19.01 -10.78 -9.56
N VAL A 89 18.32 -9.63 -9.55
CA VAL A 89 16.85 -9.59 -9.60
C VAL A 89 16.36 -10.17 -10.91
N ILE A 90 16.93 -9.74 -12.05
CA ILE A 90 16.61 -10.30 -13.38
C ILE A 90 16.87 -11.81 -13.41
N ALA A 91 18.03 -12.25 -12.92
CA ALA A 91 18.38 -13.67 -12.87
C ALA A 91 17.46 -14.47 -11.96
N LYS A 92 16.98 -13.91 -10.84
CA LYS A 92 16.08 -14.59 -9.91
C LYS A 92 14.64 -14.67 -10.44
N VAL A 93 14.19 -13.65 -11.17
CA VAL A 93 12.90 -13.66 -11.88
C VAL A 93 12.91 -14.68 -13.03
N HIS A 94 14.06 -14.87 -13.69
CA HIS A 94 14.19 -15.82 -14.82
C HIS A 94 14.77 -17.19 -14.45
N ALA A 95 15.20 -17.42 -13.22
CA ALA A 95 15.71 -18.72 -12.82
C ALA A 95 14.53 -19.71 -12.78
N PRO A 96 14.57 -20.82 -13.54
CA PRO A 96 13.58 -21.87 -13.39
C PRO A 96 13.66 -22.35 -11.94
N GLN A 97 12.53 -22.35 -11.23
CA GLN A 97 12.48 -22.88 -9.87
C GLN A 97 12.82 -24.37 -9.95
N ALA A 98 14.09 -24.70 -9.70
CA ALA A 98 14.52 -26.08 -9.64
C ALA A 98 13.82 -26.70 -8.43
N SER A 99 12.76 -27.44 -8.71
CA SER A 99 11.96 -28.19 -7.75
C SER A 99 12.91 -28.94 -6.84
N THR A 100 12.96 -28.53 -5.56
CA THR A 100 13.72 -29.24 -4.53
C THR A 100 12.90 -30.42 -4.03
N GLU A 101 12.34 -31.19 -4.96
CA GLU A 101 11.63 -32.43 -4.72
C GLU A 101 12.35 -33.52 -5.51
N GLY A 102 13.08 -34.39 -4.81
CA GLY A 102 13.70 -35.56 -5.44
C GLY A 102 15.05 -35.99 -4.90
N ALA A 103 15.42 -35.69 -3.66
CA ALA A 103 16.59 -36.29 -3.02
C ALA A 103 16.29 -36.82 -1.61
N SER A 104 15.12 -37.42 -1.40
CA SER A 104 14.85 -38.21 -0.20
C SER A 104 13.85 -39.34 -0.47
N ALA A 105 14.23 -40.30 -1.32
CA ALA A 105 13.62 -41.64 -1.34
C ALA A 105 14.44 -42.62 -2.20
N ALA A 106 15.71 -42.83 -1.87
CA ALA A 106 16.48 -43.95 -2.40
C ALA A 106 17.28 -44.63 -1.30
N ALA A 107 16.58 -45.35 -0.41
CA ALA A 107 17.17 -46.44 0.35
C ALA A 107 16.12 -47.49 0.73
N SER A 108 16.22 -48.65 0.06
CA SER A 108 15.98 -50.00 0.62
C SER A 108 14.54 -50.54 0.67
N ARG A 109 14.14 -51.36 -0.31
CA ARG A 109 14.22 -52.84 -0.27
C ARG A 109 13.51 -53.55 -1.45
N PRO A 110 13.86 -54.83 -1.73
CA PRO A 110 13.59 -55.48 -3.00
C PRO A 110 12.40 -56.47 -3.01
N ALA A 111 11.94 -56.71 -4.23
CA ALA A 111 11.38 -57.95 -4.79
C ALA A 111 10.08 -58.55 -4.21
N ALA A 112 9.01 -58.46 -5.01
CA ALA A 112 8.11 -59.59 -5.22
C ALA A 112 7.55 -59.58 -6.65
N THR A 113 7.61 -60.76 -7.26
CA THR A 113 7.24 -61.09 -8.63
C THR A 113 5.73 -61.32 -8.74
N SER A 114 5.09 -60.88 -9.83
CA SER A 114 4.05 -61.66 -10.52
C SER A 114 3.49 -61.04 -11.80
N ARG A 115 3.59 -61.84 -12.87
CA ARG A 115 2.59 -62.11 -13.94
C ARG A 115 2.12 -60.90 -14.77
N LYS A 116 2.47 -60.73 -16.06
CA LYS A 116 2.39 -61.59 -17.26
C LYS A 116 0.94 -62.00 -17.62
N SER A 117 0.28 -61.23 -18.51
CA SER A 117 -0.40 -61.72 -19.73
C SER A 117 -1.27 -60.65 -20.44
N PRO A 118 -1.61 -60.84 -21.74
CA PRO A 118 -1.52 -59.76 -22.73
C PRO A 118 -2.78 -59.51 -23.58
N ALA A 119 -2.65 -58.50 -24.46
CA ALA A 119 -3.15 -58.40 -25.83
C ALA A 119 -4.63 -58.07 -26.11
N SER A 120 -4.85 -56.90 -26.72
CA SER A 120 -5.71 -56.60 -27.88
C SER A 120 -5.99 -55.09 -27.88
N ARG A 121 -6.02 -54.31 -28.97
CA ARG A 121 -6.06 -54.56 -30.41
C ARG A 121 -5.65 -53.26 -31.13
N LYS A 122 -5.12 -53.41 -32.33
CA LYS A 122 -4.79 -52.37 -33.32
C LYS A 122 -6.06 -51.71 -33.91
N SER A 123 -6.02 -50.37 -34.05
CA SER A 123 -6.20 -49.51 -35.27
C SER A 123 -7.33 -49.78 -36.30
N PRO A 124 -7.60 -48.91 -37.30
CA PRO A 124 -7.32 -47.46 -37.51
C PRO A 124 -8.51 -46.66 -38.14
N ALA A 125 -8.24 -45.37 -38.41
CA ALA A 125 -8.54 -44.65 -39.67
C ALA A 125 -9.72 -43.65 -39.73
N SER A 126 -9.31 -42.39 -39.96
CA SER A 126 -9.77 -41.50 -41.04
C SER A 126 -11.14 -40.82 -40.95
N ARG A 127 -11.10 -39.48 -40.83
CA ARG A 127 -11.60 -38.58 -41.89
C ARG A 127 -11.02 -37.16 -41.76
N GLN A 128 -10.26 -36.79 -42.78
CA GLN A 128 -10.01 -35.41 -43.20
C GLN A 128 -11.22 -34.92 -44.03
N SER A 129 -11.58 -33.64 -43.93
CA SER A 129 -11.74 -32.73 -45.09
C SER A 129 -12.29 -31.35 -44.72
N PRO A 130 -12.10 -30.33 -45.59
CA PRO A 130 -11.80 -28.94 -45.20
C PRO A 130 -12.84 -27.90 -45.72
N ALA A 131 -12.46 -26.62 -45.57
CA ALA A 131 -12.87 -25.43 -46.32
C ALA A 131 -13.88 -24.47 -45.65
N ASP A 132 -13.39 -23.28 -45.26
CA ASP A 132 -13.78 -21.96 -45.81
C ASP A 132 -12.82 -20.92 -45.15
N ALA A 133 -11.92 -20.23 -45.84
CA ALA A 133 -12.09 -19.24 -46.91
C ALA A 133 -12.97 -18.05 -46.50
N GLY A 134 -12.37 -17.13 -45.72
CA GLY A 134 -12.97 -15.84 -45.35
C GLY A 134 -11.92 -14.75 -45.25
N SER A 135 -11.33 -14.40 -46.39
CA SER A 135 -10.43 -13.27 -46.56
C SER A 135 -11.24 -11.98 -46.51
N HIS A 136 -11.10 -11.17 -45.45
CA HIS A 136 -11.54 -9.77 -45.48
C HIS A 136 -10.32 -8.86 -45.39
N ALA A 137 -10.07 -8.24 -46.53
CA ALA A 137 -9.01 -7.29 -46.80
C ALA A 137 -9.14 -6.04 -45.91
N SER A 138 -7.98 -5.63 -45.41
CA SER A 138 -7.67 -4.30 -44.92
C SER A 138 -8.15 -3.22 -45.89
N SER A 139 -8.82 -2.20 -45.36
CA SER A 139 -8.87 -0.88 -45.99
C SER A 139 -8.01 0.08 -45.16
N PRO A 140 -7.05 0.79 -45.77
CA PRO A 140 -6.25 1.79 -45.07
C PRO A 140 -7.06 3.07 -44.83
N VAL A 141 -7.03 3.55 -43.60
CA VAL A 141 -7.48 4.90 -43.22
C VAL A 141 -6.43 5.90 -43.75
N PRO A 142 -6.83 6.98 -44.46
CA PRO A 142 -5.91 8.01 -44.88
C PRO A 142 -5.45 8.87 -43.69
N GLU A 143 -4.12 8.95 -43.51
CA GLU A 143 -3.45 9.94 -42.66
C GLU A 143 -3.84 11.37 -43.06
N ASP A 144 -4.19 12.18 -42.06
CA ASP A 144 -4.39 13.62 -42.15
C ASP A 144 -3.09 14.35 -41.78
N PRO A 145 -2.37 14.98 -42.74
CA PRO A 145 -1.10 15.65 -42.46
C PRO A 145 -1.32 17.15 -42.26
N ALA A 146 -1.88 17.58 -41.11
CA ALA A 146 -1.93 19.00 -40.78
C ALA A 146 -2.12 19.33 -39.29
N ARG A 147 -1.10 19.07 -38.45
CA ARG A 147 -0.90 19.87 -37.21
C ARG A 147 0.57 20.26 -37.04
N GLN A 148 0.91 21.40 -37.62
CA GLN A 148 2.09 22.17 -37.23
C GLN A 148 1.89 22.79 -35.83
N PRO A 149 2.86 22.69 -34.91
CA PRO A 149 2.88 23.49 -33.70
C PRO A 149 3.41 24.91 -34.01
N PRO A 150 2.77 26.00 -33.54
CA PRO A 150 3.37 27.32 -33.66
C PRO A 150 4.58 27.48 -32.73
N ALA A 151 5.51 28.26 -33.24
CA ALA A 151 6.87 28.44 -32.77
C ALA A 151 6.99 29.15 -31.42
N ARG A 152 8.13 28.84 -30.79
CA ARG A 152 8.79 29.52 -29.68
C ARG A 152 8.73 31.05 -29.79
N HIS A 153 8.22 31.71 -28.74
CA HIS A 153 8.58 33.09 -28.42
C HIS A 153 9.71 33.08 -27.39
N THR A 154 10.94 33.16 -27.88
CA THR A 154 12.10 33.62 -27.11
C THR A 154 12.02 35.14 -26.96
N LEU A 155 11.72 35.62 -25.76
CA LEU A 155 12.02 36.99 -25.36
C LEU A 155 13.34 36.98 -24.60
N ALA A 156 14.39 37.35 -25.32
CA ALA A 156 15.60 37.89 -24.75
C ALA A 156 15.32 39.31 -24.25
N SER A 157 15.80 39.64 -23.06
CA SER A 157 16.04 41.02 -22.66
C SER A 157 17.37 41.09 -21.93
N ASP A 158 18.20 41.98 -22.45
CA ASP A 158 19.61 42.21 -22.13
C ASP A 158 19.84 42.78 -20.72
N PRO A 159 21.11 42.74 -20.24
CA PRO A 159 21.54 43.14 -18.91
C PRO A 159 22.04 44.60 -18.88
N ALA A 160 21.83 45.28 -17.75
CA ALA A 160 22.75 46.28 -17.21
C ALA A 160 22.26 46.84 -15.88
N SER A 161 23.00 46.62 -14.80
CA SER A 161 23.48 47.70 -13.91
C SER A 161 24.47 47.16 -12.88
N THR A 162 25.56 47.89 -12.79
CA THR A 162 26.83 47.61 -12.11
C THR A 162 26.80 48.10 -10.63
N PRO A 163 27.92 48.06 -9.86
CA PRO A 163 27.94 47.50 -8.50
C PRO A 163 28.00 48.55 -7.38
N GLY A 164 27.78 48.12 -6.13
CA GLY A 164 27.94 48.96 -4.94
C GLY A 164 28.39 48.19 -3.71
N SER A 165 29.69 48.23 -3.46
CA SER A 165 30.38 48.35 -2.15
C SER A 165 30.09 47.36 -1.02
N ALA A 166 31.15 46.60 -0.68
CA ALA A 166 31.41 46.07 0.66
C ALA A 166 31.67 47.21 1.69
N PRO A 167 31.61 46.97 3.01
CA PRO A 167 32.73 46.29 3.69
C PRO A 167 32.34 45.33 4.83
N THR A 168 33.21 44.34 5.02
CA THR A 168 33.36 43.48 6.21
C THR A 168 33.75 44.31 7.44
N PRO A 169 33.44 43.81 8.66
CA PRO A 169 34.56 43.53 9.55
C PRO A 169 34.46 42.19 10.29
N ALA A 170 35.64 41.68 10.59
CA ALA A 170 35.96 40.46 11.30
C ALA A 170 35.61 40.51 12.81
N SER A 171 35.42 39.34 13.42
CA SER A 171 36.30 38.77 14.47
C SER A 171 35.55 37.81 15.40
N ASN A 172 35.92 36.53 15.36
CA ASN A 172 35.85 35.55 16.47
C ASN A 172 36.74 36.05 17.66
N PRO A 173 36.63 35.60 18.94
CA PRO A 173 36.62 34.16 19.28
C PRO A 173 36.02 33.70 20.65
N SER A 174 35.93 32.37 20.77
CA SER A 174 36.22 31.54 21.97
C SER A 174 35.37 31.66 23.24
N GLY A 175 34.79 30.51 23.62
CA GLY A 175 34.35 30.22 24.99
C GLY A 175 34.25 28.71 25.23
N ARG A 176 35.27 28.14 25.86
CA ARG A 176 35.40 26.72 26.21
C ARG A 176 34.41 26.29 27.32
N ALA A 177 34.10 24.99 27.29
CA ALA A 177 34.25 24.04 28.41
C ALA A 177 32.98 23.39 28.99
N ARG A 178 32.91 22.08 28.70
CA ARG A 178 32.80 20.95 29.65
C ARG A 178 31.54 20.81 30.53
N LEU A 179 30.82 19.72 30.21
CA LEU A 179 30.65 18.53 31.05
C LEU A 179 29.73 18.66 32.28
N ARG A 180 28.54 18.06 32.23
CA ARG A 180 28.16 16.81 32.92
C ARG A 180 26.63 16.72 33.05
N GLN A 181 26.12 15.52 32.77
CA GLN A 181 25.05 14.77 33.49
C GLN A 181 23.87 15.62 33.98
N SER A 182 22.62 15.28 33.65
CA SER A 182 21.94 14.18 34.33
C SER A 182 20.52 13.96 33.79
N LEU A 183 20.09 12.70 33.95
CA LEU A 183 18.74 12.26 34.28
C LEU A 183 17.66 12.27 33.17
N ALA A 184 17.50 11.05 32.65
CA ALA A 184 16.24 10.52 32.16
C ALA A 184 15.08 10.83 33.12
N LEU A 185 14.00 11.36 32.55
CA LEU A 185 12.65 11.18 33.04
C LEU A 185 11.77 11.00 31.80
N ALA A 186 11.63 9.74 31.40
CA ALA A 186 10.59 9.31 30.48
C ALA A 186 9.26 9.43 31.22
N ALA A 187 8.51 10.49 30.93
CA ALA A 187 7.11 10.61 31.30
C ALA A 187 6.29 10.17 30.08
N CYS A 188 5.92 8.89 30.05
CA CYS A 188 4.89 8.40 29.13
C CYS A 188 3.56 9.08 29.50
N VAL A 189 3.10 10.02 28.68
CA VAL A 189 1.70 10.43 28.70
C VAL A 189 0.94 9.39 27.89
N ALA A 190 0.39 8.42 28.62
CA ALA A 190 -0.65 7.54 28.12
C ALA A 190 -1.93 8.35 27.90
N ILE A 191 -2.34 8.51 26.64
CA ILE A 191 -3.73 8.82 26.30
C ILE A 191 -4.33 7.52 25.79
N GLY A 192 -5.34 7.07 26.52
CA GLY A 192 -5.94 5.76 26.39
C GLY A 192 -6.82 5.65 25.15
N VAL A 193 -6.54 4.62 24.37
CA VAL A 193 -7.58 3.93 23.61
C VAL A 193 -8.22 2.94 24.58
N VAL A 194 -9.49 3.20 24.90
CA VAL A 194 -10.36 2.27 25.60
C VAL A 194 -10.61 1.08 24.67
N GLY A 195 -9.71 0.11 24.72
CA GLY A 195 -9.93 -1.25 24.23
C GLY A 195 -10.11 -2.15 25.45
N THR A 196 -11.30 -2.70 25.60
CA THR A 196 -11.68 -3.56 26.73
C THR A 196 -10.89 -4.87 26.75
N MET A 197 -10.16 -5.07 27.85
CA MET A 197 -9.74 -6.32 28.50
C MET A 197 -9.06 -7.42 27.66
N GLY A 198 -7.74 -7.53 27.85
CA GLY A 198 -6.94 -8.71 27.50
C GLY A 198 -5.52 -8.66 28.08
N VAL A 199 -5.37 -8.26 29.34
CA VAL A 199 -4.09 -8.39 30.07
C VAL A 199 -4.28 -9.43 31.16
N GLN A 200 -3.54 -10.53 31.10
CA GLN A 200 -2.73 -11.09 32.18
C GLN A 200 -2.14 -12.44 31.75
N ALA A 201 -0.84 -12.48 31.45
CA ALA A 201 0.10 -13.57 31.82
C ALA A 201 1.47 -13.35 31.15
N ILE A 202 2.17 -12.29 31.53
CA ILE A 202 3.64 -12.29 31.52
C ILE A 202 4.02 -11.80 32.90
N LEU A 203 4.40 -12.74 33.78
CA LEU A 203 5.36 -12.62 34.89
C LEU A 203 5.28 -13.89 35.74
N ASP A 204 6.04 -14.93 35.37
CA ASP A 204 6.68 -15.86 36.31
C ASP A 204 7.78 -16.65 35.58
N PRO A 205 9.07 -16.41 35.86
CA PRO A 205 10.13 -17.35 35.56
C PRO A 205 10.38 -18.20 36.83
N ASP A 206 9.66 -19.32 36.96
CA ASP A 206 10.08 -20.39 37.88
C ASP A 206 10.59 -21.56 37.04
N GLU A 207 11.92 -21.69 37.00
CA GLU A 207 12.64 -22.77 36.33
C GLU A 207 12.54 -24.06 37.14
N ALA A 208 11.45 -24.82 36.98
CA ALA A 208 11.40 -26.22 37.46
C ALA A 208 10.24 -27.03 36.87
N ALA A 209 10.18 -27.22 35.54
CA ALA A 209 9.41 -28.31 34.95
C ALA A 209 9.91 -28.65 33.53
N LEU A 210 11.05 -29.33 33.45
CA LEU A 210 11.36 -30.16 32.28
C LEU A 210 10.58 -31.46 32.44
N ASP A 211 9.39 -31.54 31.83
CA ASP A 211 8.75 -32.83 31.57
C ASP A 211 7.94 -32.76 30.26
N GLU A 212 8.39 -33.54 29.27
CA GLU A 212 7.66 -34.07 28.12
C GLU A 212 6.85 -33.08 27.26
N ALA A 213 7.54 -32.21 26.50
CA ALA A 213 6.94 -31.51 25.36
C ALA A 213 6.72 -32.50 24.20
N ALA A 214 5.43 -32.74 23.90
CA ALA A 214 4.97 -33.42 22.70
C ALA A 214 5.54 -32.77 21.42
N PRO A 215 5.72 -33.53 20.33
CA PRO A 215 6.27 -33.00 19.08
C PRO A 215 5.39 -31.87 18.53
N GLY A 216 6.04 -30.72 18.33
CA GLY A 216 5.54 -29.42 17.87
C GLY A 216 4.26 -29.42 17.05
N GLU A 217 3.20 -28.86 17.65
CA GLU A 217 2.24 -28.08 16.87
C GLU A 217 2.98 -26.85 16.33
N PRO A 218 2.81 -26.50 15.03
CA PRO A 218 3.36 -25.26 14.52
C PRO A 218 2.74 -24.12 15.34
N ALA A 219 3.59 -23.21 15.82
CA ALA A 219 3.13 -21.96 16.40
C ALA A 219 2.41 -21.20 15.29
N ASP A 220 1.08 -21.29 15.27
CA ASP A 220 0.19 -20.46 14.46
C ASP A 220 0.33 -19.02 14.98
N GLY A 221 1.34 -18.34 14.44
CA GLY A 221 1.80 -17.06 14.91
C GLY A 221 0.92 -15.94 14.37
N LEU A 222 0.01 -15.45 15.20
CA LEU A 222 -0.49 -14.06 15.21
C LEU A 222 -1.01 -13.46 13.88
N VAL A 223 -1.35 -14.25 12.86
CA VAL A 223 -2.17 -13.74 11.75
C VAL A 223 -3.61 -13.75 12.24
N ALA A 224 -4.04 -12.64 12.83
CA ALA A 224 -5.46 -12.46 13.10
C ALA A 224 -6.16 -12.37 11.73
N GLU A 225 -6.89 -13.42 11.36
CA GLU A 225 -7.77 -13.35 10.19
C GLU A 225 -8.74 -12.19 10.38
N GLU A 226 -8.87 -11.36 9.35
CA GLU A 226 -9.81 -10.25 9.37
C GLU A 226 -11.24 -10.82 9.46
N PRO A 227 -12.10 -10.23 10.29
CA PRO A 227 -13.46 -10.72 10.46
C PRO A 227 -14.20 -10.65 9.12
N LEU A 228 -14.99 -11.68 8.79
CA LEU A 228 -15.91 -11.63 7.67
C LEU A 228 -17.05 -10.64 7.96
N GLY A 229 -17.42 -9.83 6.98
CA GLY A 229 -18.48 -8.82 7.13
C GLY A 229 -19.32 -8.60 5.88
N PRO A 230 -20.45 -7.88 6.00
CA PRO A 230 -21.20 -7.35 4.88
C PRO A 230 -20.35 -6.41 4.00
N PRO A 231 -20.80 -6.17 2.76
CA PRO A 231 -20.15 -5.24 1.85
C PRO A 231 -19.87 -3.87 2.47
N GLY A 232 -18.64 -3.38 2.32
CA GLY A 232 -18.24 -2.05 2.80
C GLY A 232 -17.97 -1.91 4.30
N GLU A 233 -18.13 -2.96 5.12
CA GLU A 233 -17.78 -2.87 6.54
C GLU A 233 -16.27 -2.66 6.74
N LEU A 234 -15.90 -1.58 7.42
CA LEU A 234 -14.50 -1.17 7.60
C LEU A 234 -13.69 -2.25 8.33
N GLY A 235 -12.60 -2.68 7.69
CA GLY A 235 -11.68 -3.69 8.22
C GLY A 235 -12.21 -5.12 8.22
N ALA A 236 -13.40 -5.35 7.65
CA ALA A 236 -13.95 -6.70 7.47
C ALA A 236 -13.69 -7.21 6.04
N GLN A 237 -13.47 -8.52 5.91
CA GLN A 237 -13.39 -9.18 4.62
C GLN A 237 -14.78 -9.38 4.04
N GLU A 238 -14.99 -8.83 2.85
CA GLU A 238 -16.13 -9.05 1.99
C GLU A 238 -15.75 -10.07 0.90
N PRO A 239 -16.22 -11.32 0.96
CA PRO A 239 -15.91 -12.33 -0.06
C PRO A 239 -16.44 -11.94 -1.44
N VAL A 240 -15.64 -12.21 -2.46
CA VAL A 240 -15.92 -11.86 -3.85
C VAL A 240 -16.12 -13.12 -4.68
N SER A 241 -17.18 -13.15 -5.49
CA SER A 241 -17.47 -14.27 -6.39
C SER A 241 -17.08 -13.94 -7.83
N PHE A 242 -16.06 -14.64 -8.34
CA PHE A 242 -15.58 -14.47 -9.70
C PHE A 242 -16.42 -15.26 -10.71
N SER A 243 -16.67 -14.64 -11.87
CA SER A 243 -17.40 -15.23 -12.99
C SER A 243 -16.44 -15.79 -14.02
N ASP A 244 -16.71 -17.02 -14.46
CA ASP A 244 -16.00 -17.72 -15.54
C ASP A 244 -14.48 -17.53 -15.52
N PRO A 245 -13.77 -17.90 -14.43
CA PRO A 245 -12.32 -17.94 -14.47
C PRO A 245 -11.89 -18.86 -15.61
N GLY A 246 -10.88 -18.43 -16.38
CA GLY A 246 -10.37 -19.18 -17.53
C GLY A 246 -10.13 -20.65 -17.18
N ALA A 247 -10.27 -21.56 -18.16
CA ALA A 247 -10.18 -22.99 -17.90
C ALA A 247 -8.86 -23.37 -17.18
N GLY A 248 -8.97 -23.89 -15.95
CA GLY A 248 -7.83 -24.28 -15.12
C GLY A 248 -7.35 -23.20 -14.14
N VAL A 249 -8.00 -22.04 -14.09
CA VAL A 249 -7.75 -20.98 -13.11
C VAL A 249 -8.76 -21.09 -11.97
N GLU A 250 -8.26 -21.03 -10.73
CA GLU A 250 -9.06 -20.95 -9.51
C GLU A 250 -8.73 -19.63 -8.80
N VAL A 251 -9.75 -18.91 -8.36
CA VAL A 251 -9.61 -17.57 -7.77
C VAL A 251 -10.51 -17.50 -6.55
N ASP A 252 -9.89 -17.36 -5.40
CA ASP A 252 -10.52 -16.93 -4.17
C ASP A 252 -10.14 -15.47 -3.91
N GLY A 253 -11.11 -14.67 -3.48
CA GLY A 253 -10.83 -13.27 -3.20
C GLY A 253 -11.81 -12.62 -2.26
N ALA A 254 -11.34 -11.56 -1.63
CA ALA A 254 -12.11 -10.68 -0.77
C ALA A 254 -11.70 -9.22 -0.98
N LEU A 255 -12.60 -8.31 -0.64
CA LEU A 255 -12.29 -6.90 -0.47
C LEU A 255 -12.27 -6.54 1.01
N VAL A 256 -11.42 -5.59 1.38
CA VAL A 256 -11.44 -4.96 2.71
C VAL A 256 -11.58 -3.46 2.53
N ALA A 257 -12.64 -2.89 3.09
CA ALA A 257 -12.86 -1.46 3.08
C ALA A 257 -11.94 -0.79 4.12
N HIS A 258 -11.18 0.21 3.68
CA HIS A 258 -10.35 1.04 4.54
C HIS A 258 -10.75 2.51 4.43
N THR A 259 -10.36 3.33 5.40
CA THR A 259 -10.59 4.78 5.37
C THR A 259 -9.74 5.53 4.33
N TRP A 260 -8.87 4.82 3.63
CA TRP A 260 -7.91 5.37 2.66
C TRP A 260 -8.01 4.69 1.28
N GLY A 261 -8.94 3.75 1.11
CA GLY A 261 -9.12 3.02 -0.14
C GLY A 261 -9.75 1.65 0.07
N THR A 262 -9.60 0.80 -0.94
CA THR A 262 -10.11 -0.58 -0.94
C THR A 262 -8.95 -1.53 -1.16
N GLU A 263 -8.78 -2.47 -0.24
CA GLU A 263 -7.81 -3.55 -0.39
C GLU A 263 -8.46 -4.73 -1.10
N THR A 264 -7.74 -5.33 -2.03
CA THR A 264 -8.07 -6.63 -2.64
C THR A 264 -7.14 -7.68 -2.06
N VAL A 265 -7.72 -8.73 -1.50
CA VAL A 265 -7.04 -9.94 -1.01
C VAL A 265 -7.36 -11.06 -1.99
N LEU A 266 -6.35 -11.72 -2.55
CA LEU A 266 -6.50 -12.73 -3.60
C LEU A 266 -5.61 -13.92 -3.33
N GLU A 267 -6.18 -15.11 -3.47
CA GLU A 267 -5.46 -16.38 -3.65
C GLU A 267 -5.81 -16.94 -5.03
N ILE A 268 -4.80 -17.16 -5.87
CA ILE A 268 -5.00 -17.52 -7.27
C ILE A 268 -4.10 -18.68 -7.68
N ASP A 269 -4.70 -19.67 -8.34
CA ASP A 269 -4.04 -20.83 -8.92
C ASP A 269 -4.25 -20.94 -10.43
N GLY A 270 -3.32 -21.61 -11.10
CA GLY A 270 -3.48 -22.03 -12.50
C GLY A 270 -3.14 -20.98 -13.56
N LEU A 271 -2.58 -19.83 -13.17
CA LEU A 271 -2.06 -18.83 -14.10
C LEU A 271 -0.71 -19.24 -14.68
N ALA A 272 -0.45 -18.88 -15.94
CA ALA A 272 0.80 -19.23 -16.61
C ALA A 272 2.02 -18.55 -15.94
N PRO A 273 3.06 -19.31 -15.58
CA PRO A 273 4.23 -18.75 -14.89
C PRO A 273 4.93 -17.65 -15.69
N GLY A 274 5.17 -16.51 -15.05
CA GLY A 274 5.87 -15.37 -15.63
C GLY A 274 5.02 -14.46 -16.51
N GLU A 275 3.75 -14.77 -16.76
CA GLU A 275 2.80 -13.82 -17.36
C GLU A 275 2.40 -12.76 -16.32
N ALA A 276 2.24 -11.52 -16.77
CA ALA A 276 1.89 -10.40 -15.90
C ALA A 276 0.37 -10.19 -15.90
N PHE A 277 -0.16 -9.95 -14.70
CA PHE A 277 -1.56 -9.69 -14.49
C PHE A 277 -1.74 -8.42 -13.67
N THR A 278 -2.82 -7.70 -13.94
CA THR A 278 -3.19 -6.47 -13.25
C THR A 278 -4.57 -6.62 -12.63
N VAL A 279 -4.73 -6.15 -11.41
CA VAL A 279 -6.01 -6.11 -10.72
C VAL A 279 -6.58 -4.70 -10.78
N VAL A 280 -7.82 -4.60 -11.26
CA VAL A 280 -8.50 -3.33 -11.52
C VAL A 280 -9.82 -3.29 -10.78
N LEU A 281 -10.02 -2.24 -9.99
CA LEU A 281 -11.31 -1.87 -9.42
C LEU A 281 -12.00 -0.91 -10.38
N VAL A 282 -13.22 -1.22 -10.77
CA VAL A 282 -14.02 -0.43 -11.70
C VAL A 282 -15.18 0.19 -10.95
N GLY A 283 -15.27 1.51 -11.02
CA GLY A 283 -16.33 2.28 -10.37
C GLY A 283 -17.64 2.33 -11.15
N ALA A 284 -18.66 2.93 -10.53
CA ALA A 284 -20.01 3.10 -11.10
C ALA A 284 -20.02 3.83 -12.45
N ASP A 285 -19.17 4.85 -12.57
CA ASP A 285 -19.04 5.68 -13.76
C ASP A 285 -18.14 5.04 -14.84
N GLY A 286 -17.64 3.83 -14.57
CA GLY A 286 -16.69 3.11 -15.44
C GLY A 286 -15.24 3.53 -15.25
N ASP A 287 -14.94 4.40 -14.28
CA ASP A 287 -13.58 4.77 -13.93
C ASP A 287 -12.80 3.54 -13.46
N GLU A 288 -11.57 3.40 -13.95
CA GLU A 288 -10.71 2.26 -13.68
C GLU A 288 -9.57 2.66 -12.75
N ILE A 289 -9.44 1.95 -11.63
CA ILE A 289 -8.40 2.17 -10.63
C ILE A 289 -7.57 0.90 -10.52
N GLU A 290 -6.30 0.99 -10.89
CA GLU A 290 -5.35 -0.12 -10.73
C GLU A 290 -4.99 -0.28 -9.24
N SER A 291 -5.27 -1.46 -8.68
CA SER A 291 -4.92 -1.83 -7.29
C SER A 291 -3.49 -2.36 -7.19
N GLY A 292 -2.99 -2.98 -8.26
CA GLY A 292 -1.65 -3.56 -8.32
C GLY A 292 -1.50 -4.60 -9.43
N SER A 293 -0.30 -5.17 -9.51
CA SER A 293 0.07 -6.19 -10.51
C SER A 293 0.84 -7.33 -9.87
N PHE A 294 0.72 -8.53 -10.43
CA PHE A 294 1.47 -9.72 -10.00
C PHE A 294 1.88 -10.57 -11.21
N LEU A 295 2.72 -11.58 -10.97
CA LEU A 295 3.12 -12.56 -11.99
C LEU A 295 2.45 -13.90 -11.70
N GLY A 296 1.97 -14.57 -12.74
CA GLY A 296 1.55 -15.96 -12.66
C GLY A 296 2.68 -16.86 -12.17
N SER A 297 2.32 -17.99 -11.56
CA SER A 297 3.23 -18.87 -10.82
C SER A 297 2.77 -20.33 -10.91
N GLU A 298 3.71 -21.28 -10.77
CA GLU A 298 3.38 -22.71 -10.68
C GLU A 298 2.78 -23.10 -9.31
N VAL A 299 2.93 -22.23 -8.31
CA VAL A 299 2.35 -22.35 -6.96
C VAL A 299 1.31 -21.25 -6.74
N PRO A 300 0.36 -21.43 -5.80
CA PRO A 300 -0.65 -20.43 -5.49
C PRO A 300 -0.04 -19.05 -5.25
N VAL A 301 -0.67 -18.02 -5.83
CA VAL A 301 -0.32 -16.62 -5.64
C VAL A 301 -1.22 -16.04 -4.57
N ASP A 302 -0.67 -15.78 -3.39
CA ASP A 302 -1.30 -14.97 -2.33
C ASP A 302 -0.82 -13.53 -2.46
N CYS A 303 -1.76 -12.61 -2.72
CA CYS A 303 -1.45 -11.20 -2.85
C CYS A 303 -2.52 -10.30 -2.23
N ARG A 304 -2.02 -9.19 -1.66
CA ARG A 304 -2.81 -8.13 -1.05
C ARG A 304 -2.40 -6.81 -1.67
N MET A 305 -3.36 -6.05 -2.19
CA MET A 305 -3.09 -4.84 -2.96
C MET A 305 -4.17 -3.78 -2.77
N ASN A 306 -3.80 -2.50 -2.86
CA ASN A 306 -4.66 -1.40 -2.45
C ASN A 306 -4.94 -0.47 -3.63
N GLY A 307 -6.21 -0.27 -3.93
CA GLY A 307 -6.69 0.78 -4.83
C GLY A 307 -7.08 2.02 -4.05
N ALA A 308 -6.68 3.20 -4.54
CA ALA A 308 -7.04 4.50 -3.97
C ALA A 308 -8.48 4.91 -4.34
N VAL A 309 -9.45 4.05 -4.04
CA VAL A 309 -10.88 4.22 -4.27
C VAL A 309 -11.66 3.66 -3.09
N MET A 310 -12.71 4.36 -2.65
CA MET A 310 -13.54 3.89 -1.53
C MET A 310 -14.41 2.73 -1.96
N ARG A 311 -14.68 1.78 -1.06
CA ARG A 311 -15.44 0.57 -1.39
C ARG A 311 -16.84 0.89 -1.93
N GLU A 312 -17.49 1.95 -1.41
CA GLU A 312 -18.80 2.45 -1.88
C GLU A 312 -18.81 2.88 -3.35
N ASP A 313 -17.66 3.26 -3.91
CA ASP A 313 -17.54 3.72 -5.28
C ASP A 313 -17.19 2.59 -6.27
N VAL A 314 -16.89 1.38 -5.79
CA VAL A 314 -16.49 0.23 -6.64
C VAL A 314 -17.68 -0.69 -6.92
N GLN A 315 -17.89 -1.04 -8.19
CA GLN A 315 -18.94 -1.97 -8.62
C GLN A 315 -18.41 -3.28 -9.19
N ARG A 316 -17.17 -3.32 -9.66
CA ARG A 316 -16.60 -4.51 -10.27
C ARG A 316 -15.12 -4.63 -9.98
N LEU A 317 -14.66 -5.85 -9.75
CA LEU A 317 -13.26 -6.23 -9.67
C LEU A 317 -12.89 -7.02 -10.92
N GLU A 318 -11.77 -6.71 -11.56
CA GLU A 318 -11.26 -7.43 -12.72
C GLU A 318 -9.81 -7.85 -12.51
N ILE A 319 -9.48 -9.04 -13.02
CA ILE A 319 -8.09 -9.48 -13.21
C ILE A 319 -7.85 -9.47 -14.71
N ARG A 320 -6.83 -8.73 -15.16
CA ARG A 320 -6.50 -8.52 -16.57
C ARG A 320 -5.13 -9.06 -16.92
N ASP A 321 -4.97 -9.53 -18.14
CA ASP A 321 -3.67 -9.91 -18.71
C ASP A 321 -2.84 -8.68 -19.16
N ASP A 322 -1.67 -8.94 -19.73
CA ASP A 322 -0.75 -7.91 -20.23
C ASP A 322 -1.29 -7.12 -21.45
N ALA A 323 -2.29 -7.67 -22.14
CA ALA A 323 -3.02 -7.00 -23.21
C ALA A 323 -4.16 -6.11 -22.67
N GLY A 324 -4.40 -6.13 -21.35
CA GLY A 324 -5.49 -5.41 -20.69
C GLY A 324 -6.84 -6.08 -20.83
N GLN A 325 -6.88 -7.34 -21.27
CA GLN A 325 -8.11 -8.11 -21.39
C GLN A 325 -8.44 -8.76 -20.05
N ALA A 326 -9.67 -8.58 -19.57
CA ALA A 326 -10.16 -9.27 -18.38
C ALA A 326 -10.20 -10.79 -18.61
N ILE A 327 -9.47 -11.53 -17.78
CA ILE A 327 -9.47 -13.00 -17.76
C ILE A 327 -10.53 -13.55 -16.82
N THR A 328 -10.90 -12.77 -15.80
CA THR A 328 -12.06 -13.00 -14.94
C THR A 328 -12.49 -11.68 -14.31
N ALA A 329 -13.74 -11.63 -13.87
CA ALA A 329 -14.30 -10.46 -13.23
C ALA A 329 -15.31 -10.89 -12.16
N ALA A 330 -15.51 -10.02 -11.17
CA ALA A 330 -16.52 -10.18 -10.15
C ALA A 330 -17.37 -8.91 -10.05
N ALA A 331 -18.68 -9.06 -10.21
CA ALA A 331 -19.62 -8.00 -9.86
C ALA A 331 -19.72 -7.92 -8.33
N LEU A 332 -19.69 -6.70 -7.81
CA LEU A 332 -19.72 -6.44 -6.38
C LEU A 332 -21.10 -5.95 -5.96
N PRO A 333 -21.61 -6.35 -4.79
CA PRO A 333 -22.80 -5.74 -4.21
C PRO A 333 -22.61 -4.25 -3.96
N GLU A 334 -23.70 -3.50 -4.02
CA GLU A 334 -23.73 -2.11 -3.53
C GLU A 334 -23.55 -2.09 -2.00
N VAL A 335 -22.95 -1.01 -1.49
CA VAL A 335 -22.81 -0.76 -0.06
C VAL A 335 -24.01 0.06 0.42
N ASP A 336 -24.66 -0.40 1.49
CA ASP A 336 -25.85 0.23 2.08
C ASP A 336 -25.53 1.37 3.06
#